data_AF-A0A520I7Y4-F1
#
_entry.id   AF-A0A520I7Y4-F1
#
_cell.length_a   1.000
_cell.length_b   1.000
_cell.length_c   1.000
_cell.angle_alpha   90.00
_cell.angle_beta   90.00
_cell.angle_gamma   90.00
#
_symmetry.space_group_name_H-M   'P 1'
#
loop_
_entity.id
_entity.type
_entity.pdbx_description
1 polymer ?
#
loop_
_entity_poly.entity_id
_entity_poly.type
_entity_poly.pdbx_seq_one_letter_code
_entity_poly.pdbx_strand_id
1 'polypeptide(L)' 'TVEDAVNVMQHAHMYGTGCVIACAQEEAERYCEGLRSNGLISTVEPAGYGSGKGDEPST' A
#
# COMPACT_ATOMS: atom_id res chain seq x y z
N THR A 1 -5.57 -13.82 6.74
CA THR A 1 -5.93 -15.24 6.49
C THR A 1 -5.77 -15.54 4.99
N VAL A 2 -5.98 -16.78 4.53
CA VAL A 2 -5.99 -17.07 3.08
C VAL A 2 -7.12 -16.29 2.38
N GLU A 3 -8.25 -16.10 3.05
CA GLU A 3 -9.37 -15.31 2.56
C GLU A 3 -8.97 -13.84 2.31
N ASP A 4 -8.23 -13.23 3.24
CA ASP A 4 -7.73 -11.85 3.05
C ASP A 4 -6.80 -11.74 1.84
N ALA A 5 -5.90 -12.71 1.66
CA ALA A 5 -5.00 -12.74 0.51
C ALA A 5 -5.77 -12.84 -0.81
N VAL A 6 -6.78 -13.71 -0.86
CA VAL A 6 -7.65 -13.88 -2.01
C VAL A 6 -8.44 -12.60 -2.29
N ASN A 7 -8.96 -11.93 -1.26
CA ASN A 7 -9.68 -10.66 -1.42
C ASN A 7 -8.78 -9.56 -2.00
N VAL A 8 -7.55 -9.42 -1.51
CA VAL A 8 -6.60 -8.42 -2.03
C VAL A 8 -6.21 -8.71 -3.48
N MET A 9 -5.94 -9.98 -3.82
CA MET A 9 -5.63 -10.37 -5.20
C MET A 9 -6.81 -10.11 -6.15
N GLN A 10 -8.04 -10.41 -5.71
CA GLN A 10 -9.23 -10.12 -6.50
C GLN A 10 -9.46 -8.62 -6.68
N HIS A 11 -9.26 -7.82 -5.63
CA HIS A 11 -9.35 -6.36 -5.71
C HIS A 11 -8.35 -5.82 -6.74
N ALA A 12 -7.08 -6.25 -6.67
CA ALA A 12 -6.06 -5.84 -7.62
C ALA A 12 -6.40 -6.25 -9.07
N HIS A 13 -6.98 -7.43 -9.26
CA HIS A 13 -7.43 -7.87 -10.58
C HIS A 13 -8.58 -7.02 -11.14
N MET A 14 -9.58 -6.69 -10.30
CA MET A 14 -10.79 -5.98 -10.73
C MET A 14 -10.58 -4.48 -10.90
N TYR A 15 -9.77 -3.86 -10.04
CA TYR A 15 -9.60 -2.40 -9.96
C TYR A 15 -8.18 -1.94 -10.34
N GLY A 16 -7.29 -2.88 -10.69
CA GLY A 16 -5.90 -2.61 -11.07
C GLY A 16 -4.92 -2.50 -9.91
N THR A 17 -5.40 -2.21 -8.68
CA THR A 17 -4.57 -2.11 -7.48
C THR A 17 -5.31 -2.67 -6.25
N GLY A 18 -4.55 -3.04 -5.21
CA GLY A 18 -5.12 -3.54 -3.95
C GLY A 18 -4.17 -3.27 -2.78
N CYS A 19 -4.70 -2.77 -1.67
CA CYS A 19 -3.91 -2.53 -0.45
C CYS A 19 -3.64 -3.85 0.27
N VAL A 20 -2.36 -4.19 0.44
CA VAL A 20 -1.93 -5.44 1.08
C VAL A 20 -1.69 -5.27 2.57
N ILE A 21 -1.09 -4.14 2.96
CA ILE A 21 -0.73 -3.81 4.34
C ILE A 21 -0.74 -2.30 4.53
N ALA A 22 -1.17 -1.84 5.70
CA ALA A 22 -1.01 -0.47 6.15
C ALA A 22 -0.18 -0.47 7.44
N CYS A 23 0.99 0.15 7.40
CA CYS A 23 1.95 0.19 8.50
C CYS A 23 2.79 1.48 8.44
N ALA A 24 3.77 1.61 9.33
CA ALA A 24 4.72 2.71 9.28
C ALA A 24 5.54 2.69 7.97
N GLN A 25 5.95 3.86 7.50
CA GLN A 25 6.63 4.05 6.21
C GLN A 25 7.82 3.10 6.03
N GLU A 26 8.71 3.02 7.02
CA GLU A 26 9.92 2.18 6.97
C GLU A 26 9.60 0.69 6.77
N GLU A 27 8.57 0.18 7.46
CA GLU A 27 8.14 -1.21 7.31
C GLU A 27 7.50 -1.44 5.94
N ALA A 28 6.65 -0.52 5.48
CA ALA A 28 5.98 -0.61 4.19
C ALA A 28 6.99 -0.67 3.03
N GLU A 29 8.06 0.12 3.10
CA GLU A 29 9.16 0.12 2.13
C GLU A 29 9.87 -1.23 2.10
N ARG A 30 10.22 -1.78 3.27
CA ARG A 30 10.87 -3.09 3.38
C ARG A 30 10.00 -4.21 2.78
N TYR A 31 8.69 -4.20 3.05
CA TYR A 31 7.77 -5.17 2.46
C TYR A 31 7.66 -5.00 0.94
N CYS A 32 7.56 -3.75 0.46
CA CYS A 32 7.49 -3.43 -0.96
C CYS A 32 8.75 -3.91 -1.72
N GLU A 33 9.94 -3.70 -1.17
CA GLU A 33 11.20 -4.21 -1.75
C GLU A 33 11.22 -5.74 -1.82
N GLY A 34 10.74 -6.42 -0.78
CA GLY A 34 10.61 -7.88 -0.77
C GLY A 34 9.67 -8.38 -1.86
N LEU A 35 8.49 -7.76 -2.02
CA LEU A 35 7.52 -8.13 -3.06
C LEU A 35 8.10 -7.91 -4.47
N ARG A 36 8.80 -6.78 -4.68
CA ARG A 36 9.47 -6.49 -5.95
C ARG A 36 10.59 -7.48 -6.27
N SER A 37 11.34 -7.92 -5.26
CA SER A 37 12.37 -8.95 -5.42
C SER A 37 11.78 -10.32 -5.81
N ASN A 38 10.51 -10.56 -5.49
CA ASN A 38 9.76 -11.74 -5.94
C ASN A 38 9.08 -11.54 -7.32
N GLY A 39 9.37 -10.45 -8.03
CA GLY A 39 8.85 -10.17 -9.37
C GLY A 39 7.45 -9.54 -9.39
N LEU A 40 6.95 -9.09 -8.25
CA LEU A 40 5.65 -8.39 -8.18
C LEU A 40 5.81 -6.89 -8.42
N ILE A 41 4.81 -6.30 -9.04
CA ILE A 41 4.69 -4.84 -9.14
C ILE A 41 4.01 -4.36 -7.84
N SER A 42 4.76 -3.62 -7.01
CA SER A 42 4.29 -3.12 -5.71
C SER A 42 4.76 -1.67 -5.51
N THR A 43 3.95 -0.90 -4.77
CA THR A 43 4.15 0.54 -4.50
C THR A 43 3.74 0.86 -3.06
N VAL A 44 4.25 1.98 -2.52
CA VAL A 44 3.91 2.48 -1.18
C VAL A 44 3.26 3.86 -1.35
N GLU A 45 2.09 4.03 -0.75
CA GLU A 45 1.33 5.29 -0.76
C GLU A 45 1.11 5.77 0.68
N PRO A 46 1.24 7.08 0.97
CA PRO A 46 0.90 7.60 2.28
C PRO A 46 -0.61 7.50 2.51
N ALA A 47 -1.01 7.16 3.73
CA ALA A 47 -2.43 7.02 4.10
C ALA A 47 -3.26 8.32 3.92
N GLY A 48 -2.61 9.47 3.68
CA GLY A 48 -3.21 10.80 3.64
C GLY A 48 -3.55 11.37 2.26
N TYR A 49 -3.23 10.72 1.13
CA TYR A 49 -3.38 11.33 -0.19
C TYR A 49 -4.84 11.43 -0.72
N GLY A 50 -5.84 11.25 0.15
CA GLY A 50 -7.27 11.22 -0.21
C GLY A 50 -8.20 12.04 0.70
N SER A 51 -7.67 12.88 1.60
CA SER A 51 -8.50 13.85 2.33
C SER A 51 -7.70 15.12 2.54
N GLY A 52 -8.10 16.17 1.83
CA GLY A 52 -7.51 17.49 1.94
C GLY A 52 -7.45 17.93 3.40
N LYS A 53 -6.24 17.93 3.95
CA LYS A 53 -5.87 18.75 5.08
C LYS A 53 -4.55 19.38 4.70
N GLY A 54 -4.67 20.61 4.23
CA GLY A 54 -3.57 21.41 3.72
C GLY A 54 -2.46 21.52 4.75
N ASP A 55 -1.30 21.82 4.21
CA ASP A 55 -0.12 22.31 4.88
C ASP A 55 -0.51 23.31 5.99
N GLU A 56 -0.30 22.94 7.25
CA GLU A 56 -0.07 23.92 8.30
C GLU A 56 1.42 23.84 8.64
N PRO A 57 2.26 24.75 8.11
CA PRO A 57 3.62 24.90 8.61
C PRO A 57 3.54 25.51 10.01
N SER A 58 3.92 24.74 11.03
CA SER A 58 4.18 25.28 12.37
C SER A 58 5.36 26.25 12.31
N THR A 59 5.09 27.56 12.34
CA THR A 59 6.00 28.58 12.87
C THR A 59 5.16 29.62 13.61
#